data_AF-U4L5Y3-F1
#
_entry.id   AF-U4L5Y3-F1
#
_cell.length_a   1.000
_cell.length_b   1.000
_cell.length_c   1.000
_cell.angle_alpha   90.00
_cell.angle_beta   90.00
_cell.angle_gamma   90.00
#
_symmetry.space_group_name_H-M   'P 1'
#
loop_
_entity.id
_entity.type
_entity.pdbx_description
1 polymer ?
#
loop_
_entity_poly.entity_id
_entity_poly.type
_entity_poly.pdbx_seq_one_letter_code
_entity_poly.pdbx_strand_id
1 'polypeptide(L)'
;MKFTTILVVSLTTLASALPVADIAIPRGNVPDTVELGVDEFNNWGIDHRGKVPDVTNLATDIVPESAVAKDNIIARGIAWLTKRETDPEATDRLLFSTSISNFLYAKSIKNPGSLDWTDDGCSNSPDAPAGYNFLPSCQRHDFGYRNYKKQGRFTDANRLRIDNNFKSDLYNQCATYNAASEVACKGFANTYYEAVRAFGGL
;
A
#
# COMPACT_ATOMS: atom_id res chain seq x y z
N MET A 1 -20.55 -24.01 53.79
CA MET A 1 -19.64 -25.18 53.86
C MET A 1 -19.92 -26.11 52.69
N LYS A 2 -18.99 -26.18 51.74
CA LYS A 2 -18.44 -27.41 51.12
C LYS A 2 -17.51 -26.98 49.98
N PHE A 3 -16.22 -27.11 50.24
CA PHE A 3 -15.14 -26.99 49.27
C PHE A 3 -15.14 -28.23 48.38
N THR A 4 -14.90 -28.07 47.08
CA THR A 4 -14.34 -29.16 46.27
C THR A 4 -13.38 -28.58 45.25
N THR A 5 -12.11 -28.67 45.60
CA THR A 5 -10.91 -28.48 44.77
C THR A 5 -10.91 -29.49 43.63
N ILE A 6 -10.72 -29.05 42.38
CA ILE A 6 -10.35 -29.93 41.27
C ILE A 6 -9.01 -29.49 40.68
N LEU A 7 -8.03 -30.36 40.97
CA LEU A 7 -6.75 -30.66 40.35
C LEU A 7 -6.40 -29.97 39.02
N VAL A 8 -5.29 -29.24 39.03
CA VAL A 8 -4.56 -28.79 37.84
C VAL A 8 -3.73 -29.96 37.32
N VAL A 9 -4.05 -30.49 36.15
CA VAL A 9 -3.19 -31.48 35.46
C VAL A 9 -2.35 -30.72 34.44
N SER A 10 -1.08 -30.51 34.79
CA SER A 10 -0.07 -29.94 33.89
C SER A 10 0.24 -30.94 32.77
N LEU A 11 -0.04 -30.54 31.53
CA LEU A 11 0.33 -31.29 30.33
C LEU A 11 1.77 -30.92 29.95
N THR A 12 2.75 -31.71 30.39
CA THR A 12 4.13 -31.61 29.90
C THR A 12 4.24 -32.29 28.55
N THR A 13 4.34 -31.51 27.48
CA THR A 13 4.65 -32.02 26.13
C THR A 13 6.13 -32.36 26.03
N LEU A 14 6.45 -33.65 25.88
CA LEU A 14 7.75 -34.14 25.41
C LEU A 14 7.83 -33.94 23.89
N ALA A 15 8.51 -32.89 23.44
CA ALA A 15 8.93 -32.75 22.05
C ALA A 15 10.37 -33.26 21.93
N SER A 16 10.52 -34.47 21.38
CA SER A 16 11.80 -35.02 20.97
C SER A 16 12.39 -34.18 19.82
N ALA A 17 13.58 -33.62 20.04
CA ALA A 17 14.34 -32.90 19.02
C ALA A 17 14.82 -33.89 17.94
N LEU A 18 14.47 -33.62 16.68
CA LEU A 18 15.13 -34.21 15.52
C LEU A 18 16.36 -33.37 15.17
N PRO A 19 17.50 -33.98 14.81
CA PRO A 19 18.68 -33.23 14.36
C PRO A 19 18.40 -32.64 12.97
N VAL A 20 18.39 -31.32 12.87
CA VAL A 20 18.42 -30.63 11.57
C VAL A 20 19.85 -30.73 11.06
N ALA A 21 20.06 -31.44 9.96
CA ALA A 21 21.32 -31.40 9.24
C ALA A 21 21.50 -29.97 8.67
N ASP A 22 22.57 -29.30 9.07
CA ASP A 22 22.94 -27.99 8.55
C ASP A 22 23.24 -28.10 7.04
N ILE A 23 22.33 -27.60 6.21
CA ILE A 23 22.63 -27.31 4.81
C ILE A 23 23.48 -26.03 4.80
N ALA A 24 24.79 -26.20 4.71
CA ALA A 24 25.72 -25.12 4.43
C ALA A 24 25.49 -24.63 2.99
N ILE A 25 24.76 -23.52 2.83
CA ILE A 25 24.74 -22.78 1.56
C ILE A 25 26.07 -22.02 1.46
N PRO A 26 26.87 -22.19 0.40
CA PRO A 26 28.10 -21.44 0.24
C PRO A 26 27.75 -19.95 0.10
N ARG A 27 28.26 -19.12 1.02
CA ARG A 27 28.20 -17.67 0.88
C ARG A 27 29.09 -17.29 -0.31
N GLY A 28 28.46 -16.94 -1.43
CA GLY A 28 29.15 -16.20 -2.49
C GLY A 28 29.64 -14.87 -1.92
N ASN A 29 30.87 -14.48 -2.25
CA ASN A 29 31.44 -13.20 -1.88
C ASN A 29 30.59 -12.08 -2.49
N VAL A 30 29.79 -11.39 -1.66
CA VAL A 30 29.21 -10.10 -2.01
C VAL A 30 30.31 -9.07 -1.72
N PRO A 31 30.79 -8.31 -2.70
CA PRO A 31 31.73 -7.23 -2.43
C PRO A 31 31.03 -6.18 -1.56
N ASP A 32 31.60 -5.96 -0.36
CA ASP A 32 31.26 -4.81 0.46
C ASP A 32 31.68 -3.56 -0.32
N THR A 33 30.72 -2.66 -0.56
CA THR A 33 30.83 -1.40 -1.32
C THR A 33 30.71 -1.54 -2.84
N VAL A 34 29.48 -1.42 -3.35
CA VAL A 34 29.25 -0.72 -4.62
C VAL A 34 29.04 0.74 -4.25
N GLU A 35 30.12 1.51 -4.30
CA GLU A 35 30.05 2.97 -4.24
C GLU A 35 29.41 3.44 -5.55
N LEU A 36 28.10 3.67 -5.55
CA LEU A 36 27.41 4.25 -6.70
C LEU A 36 27.85 5.71 -6.84
N GLY A 37 28.90 5.92 -7.64
CA GLY A 37 29.32 7.23 -8.09
C GLY A 37 28.16 7.92 -8.80
N VAL A 38 27.83 9.12 -8.35
CA VAL A 38 26.76 9.98 -8.90
C VAL A 38 27.08 10.44 -10.34
N ASP A 39 28.26 10.10 -10.85
CA ASP A 39 28.75 10.49 -12.16
C ASP A 39 28.41 9.46 -13.27
N GLU A 40 27.98 8.25 -12.93
CA GLU A 40 27.61 7.22 -13.94
C GLU A 40 26.10 7.19 -14.26
N PHE A 41 25.25 7.73 -13.37
CA PHE A 41 23.81 7.87 -13.62
C PHE A 41 23.45 9.02 -14.55
N ASN A 42 24.35 9.99 -14.75
CA ASN A 42 24.11 11.16 -15.61
C ASN A 42 24.36 10.87 -17.10
N ASN A 43 24.75 9.64 -17.46
CA ASN A 43 25.03 9.25 -18.84
C ASN A 43 23.97 8.31 -19.45
N TRP A 44 22.85 8.04 -18.77
CA TRP A 44 21.74 7.26 -19.31
C TRP A 44 20.73 8.12 -20.06
N GLY A 45 21.23 8.80 -21.09
CA GLY A 45 20.42 9.71 -21.89
C GLY A 45 21.05 10.12 -23.22
N ILE A 46 21.57 9.19 -24.03
CA ILE A 46 21.65 9.33 -25.49
C ILE A 46 21.42 7.94 -26.11
N ASP A 47 20.70 7.95 -27.23
CA ASP A 47 20.27 6.83 -28.06
C ASP A 47 21.22 5.62 -28.17
N HIS A 48 20.64 4.41 -28.20
CA HIS A 48 21.24 3.24 -28.84
C HIS A 48 20.50 2.89 -30.15
N ARG A 49 19.79 3.87 -30.72
CA ARG A 49 19.21 3.76 -32.06
C ARG A 49 20.21 4.44 -32.98
N GLY A 50 20.99 3.63 -33.70
CA GLY A 50 22.02 4.11 -34.62
C GLY A 50 21.50 5.28 -35.46
N LYS A 51 22.40 6.24 -35.74
CA LYS A 51 22.12 7.47 -36.48
C LYS A 51 21.30 7.22 -37.75
N VAL A 52 19.97 7.37 -37.64
CA VAL A 52 19.09 7.50 -38.80
C VAL A 52 19.11 8.99 -39.14
N PRO A 53 19.60 9.38 -40.33
CA PRO A 53 19.53 10.79 -40.72
C PRO A 53 18.07 11.22 -40.78
N ASP A 54 17.80 12.38 -40.18
CA ASP A 54 16.51 13.05 -40.29
C ASP A 54 16.32 13.51 -41.74
N VAL A 55 15.45 12.81 -42.46
CA VAL A 55 15.09 13.14 -43.85
C VAL A 55 13.81 13.97 -43.92
N THR A 56 13.34 14.51 -42.78
CA THR A 56 12.13 15.33 -42.74
C THR A 56 12.35 16.60 -43.55
N ASN A 57 11.59 16.76 -44.62
CA ASN A 57 11.60 17.98 -45.42
C ASN A 57 10.31 18.76 -45.13
N LEU A 58 10.42 19.65 -44.14
CA LEU A 58 9.32 20.50 -43.69
C LEU A 58 8.72 21.40 -44.79
N ALA A 59 9.38 21.56 -45.94
CA ALA A 59 8.86 22.31 -47.08
C ALA A 59 8.01 21.45 -48.05
N THR A 60 8.16 20.12 -48.03
CA THR A 60 7.38 19.19 -48.86
C THR A 60 6.38 18.35 -48.06
N ASP A 61 6.55 18.27 -46.74
CA ASP A 61 5.70 17.50 -45.82
C ASP A 61 4.51 18.31 -45.27
N ILE A 62 4.31 19.54 -45.76
CA ILE A 62 3.09 20.32 -45.46
C ILE A 62 1.93 19.71 -46.25
N VAL A 63 1.16 18.86 -45.57
CA VAL A 63 -0.17 18.44 -46.05
C VAL A 63 -1.02 19.70 -46.22
N PRO A 64 -1.59 19.97 -47.41
CA PRO A 64 -2.28 21.23 -47.65
C PRO A 64 -3.46 21.43 -46.70
N GLU A 65 -3.54 22.64 -46.13
CA GLU A 65 -4.54 23.18 -45.19
C GLU A 65 -6.00 22.88 -45.58
N SER A 66 -6.27 22.61 -46.85
CA SER A 66 -7.61 22.30 -47.36
C SER A 66 -8.11 20.87 -47.10
N ALA A 67 -7.31 20.00 -46.47
CA ALA A 67 -7.66 18.59 -46.29
C ALA A 67 -8.37 18.22 -44.97
N VAL A 68 -8.51 19.09 -43.96
CA VAL A 68 -9.10 18.66 -42.67
C VAL A 68 -10.03 19.70 -42.05
N ALA A 69 -11.16 19.93 -42.72
CA ALA A 69 -12.38 20.28 -42.02
C ALA A 69 -13.27 19.02 -41.95
N LYS A 70 -13.67 18.68 -40.71
CA LYS A 70 -14.71 17.72 -40.27
C LYS A 70 -14.18 16.36 -39.75
N ASP A 71 -14.43 16.14 -38.44
CA ASP A 71 -14.25 14.94 -37.63
C ASP A 71 -12.85 14.28 -37.59
N ASN A 72 -11.99 14.79 -36.71
CA ASN A 72 -10.68 14.19 -36.45
C ASN A 72 -10.80 12.94 -35.57
N ILE A 73 -10.80 11.78 -36.23
CA ILE A 73 -10.64 10.45 -35.60
C ILE A 73 -9.42 10.41 -34.65
N ILE A 74 -8.39 11.23 -34.91
CA ILE A 74 -7.23 11.43 -34.04
C ILE A 74 -7.61 12.06 -32.68
N ALA A 75 -8.41 13.14 -32.62
CA ALA A 75 -8.77 13.69 -31.31
C ALA A 75 -9.76 12.80 -30.55
N ARG A 76 -10.62 12.06 -31.27
CA ARG A 76 -11.42 10.99 -30.66
C ARG A 76 -10.50 9.89 -30.11
N GLY A 77 -9.44 9.51 -30.83
CA GLY A 77 -8.44 8.52 -30.39
C GLY A 77 -7.59 8.98 -29.21
N ILE A 78 -7.21 10.25 -29.14
CA ILE A 78 -6.43 10.82 -28.02
C ILE A 78 -7.31 11.05 -26.79
N ALA A 79 -8.61 11.30 -26.95
CA ALA A 79 -9.56 11.40 -25.84
C ALA A 79 -9.69 10.08 -25.04
N TRP A 80 -9.40 8.92 -25.65
CA TRP A 80 -9.33 7.62 -24.95
C TRP A 80 -7.95 7.33 -24.33
N LEU A 81 -6.89 8.05 -24.71
CA LEU A 81 -5.50 7.76 -24.29
C LEU A 81 -5.12 8.29 -22.90
N THR A 82 -5.98 9.08 -22.24
CA THR A 82 -5.85 9.33 -20.80
C THR A 82 -7.22 9.38 -20.15
N LYS A 83 -7.86 8.22 -19.93
CA LYS A 83 -8.92 8.17 -18.92
C LYS A 83 -8.23 8.45 -17.58
N ARG A 84 -8.22 9.72 -17.15
CA ARG A 84 -7.73 10.11 -15.83
C ARG A 84 -8.56 9.35 -14.80
N GLU A 85 -7.87 8.67 -13.91
CA GLU A 85 -8.48 8.01 -12.77
C GLU A 85 -9.32 9.04 -12.00
N THR A 86 -10.59 8.69 -11.75
CA THR A 86 -11.48 9.53 -10.94
C THR A 86 -11.10 9.45 -9.46
N ASP A 87 -11.51 10.44 -8.66
CA ASP A 87 -11.24 10.42 -7.21
C ASP A 87 -11.74 9.13 -6.52
N PRO A 88 -12.95 8.59 -6.81
CA PRO A 88 -13.37 7.30 -6.25
C PRO A 88 -12.50 6.12 -6.71
N GLU A 89 -12.12 6.06 -7.99
CA GLU A 89 -11.23 5.01 -8.51
C GLU A 89 -9.85 5.07 -7.82
N ALA A 90 -9.27 6.27 -7.68
CA ALA A 90 -7.99 6.49 -7.00
C ALA A 90 -8.05 6.13 -5.52
N THR A 91 -9.14 6.50 -4.84
CA THR A 91 -9.38 6.15 -3.44
C THR A 91 -9.41 4.63 -3.27
N ASP A 92 -10.12 3.91 -4.14
CA ASP A 92 -10.26 2.47 -4.04
C ASP A 92 -8.95 1.74 -4.38
N ARG A 93 -8.21 2.22 -5.38
CA ARG A 93 -6.87 1.70 -5.70
C ARG A 93 -5.91 1.86 -4.52
N LEU A 94 -5.88 3.04 -3.90
CA LEU A 94 -5.01 3.35 -2.76
C LEU A 94 -5.38 2.57 -1.49
N LEU A 95 -6.67 2.27 -1.28
CA LEU A 95 -7.14 1.47 -0.16
C LEU A 95 -6.87 -0.02 -0.34
N PHE A 96 -7.30 -0.60 -1.46
CA PHE A 96 -7.49 -2.05 -1.57
C PHE A 96 -6.50 -2.74 -2.50
N SER A 97 -5.77 -1.99 -3.33
CA SER A 97 -4.88 -2.54 -4.37
C SER A 97 -3.46 -1.99 -4.28
N THR A 98 -3.11 -1.33 -3.18
CA THR A 98 -1.81 -0.67 -2.99
C THR A 98 -1.15 -1.20 -1.73
N SER A 99 0.16 -1.49 -1.78
CA SER A 99 0.91 -1.86 -0.57
C SER A 99 0.92 -0.70 0.44
N ILE A 100 1.08 -1.00 1.73
CA ILE A 100 1.09 0.07 2.74
C ILE A 100 2.22 1.08 2.47
N SER A 101 3.39 0.63 2.02
CA SER A 101 4.52 1.51 1.68
C SER A 101 4.21 2.45 0.51
N ASN A 102 3.56 1.96 -0.56
CA ASN A 102 3.17 2.79 -1.70
C ASN A 102 2.04 3.77 -1.33
N PHE A 103 1.12 3.36 -0.44
CA PHE A 103 0.12 4.26 0.11
C PHE A 103 0.76 5.39 0.92
N LEU A 104 1.72 5.08 1.80
CA LEU A 104 2.44 6.08 2.58
C LEU A 104 3.25 7.04 1.70
N TYR A 105 3.84 6.54 0.62
CA TYR A 105 4.47 7.40 -0.39
C TYR A 105 3.46 8.33 -1.04
N ALA A 106 2.32 7.81 -1.52
CA ALA A 106 1.26 8.64 -2.10
C ALA A 106 0.75 9.69 -1.11
N LYS A 107 0.62 9.34 0.17
CA LYS A 107 0.26 10.24 1.27
C LYS A 107 1.30 11.33 1.48
N SER A 108 2.59 11.01 1.49
CA SER A 108 3.66 11.99 1.74
C SER A 108 3.74 13.06 0.65
N ILE A 109 3.42 12.70 -0.60
CA ILE A 109 3.36 13.63 -1.73
C ILE A 109 1.95 14.13 -2.05
N LYS A 110 0.93 13.72 -1.27
CA LYS A 110 -0.49 14.04 -1.46
C LYS A 110 -0.96 13.83 -2.91
N ASN A 111 -0.71 12.65 -3.48
CA ASN A 111 -1.01 12.36 -4.89
C ASN A 111 -2.05 11.24 -5.04
N PRO A 112 -3.24 11.51 -5.60
CA PRO A 112 -3.68 12.78 -6.21
C PRO A 112 -4.08 13.83 -5.17
N GLY A 113 -3.81 15.10 -5.47
CA GLY A 113 -4.03 16.23 -4.54
C GLY A 113 -5.50 16.60 -4.30
N SER A 114 -6.42 16.02 -5.07
CA SER A 114 -7.87 16.19 -4.93
C SER A 114 -8.46 15.42 -3.73
N LEU A 115 -7.78 14.37 -3.28
CA LEU A 115 -8.22 13.52 -2.18
C LEU A 115 -7.91 14.15 -0.82
N ASP A 116 -8.68 13.73 0.19
CA ASP A 116 -8.43 14.09 1.57
C ASP A 116 -7.29 13.21 2.13
N TRP A 117 -6.16 13.84 2.41
CA TRP A 117 -4.96 13.19 2.95
C TRP A 117 -4.76 13.45 4.45
N THR A 118 -5.70 14.13 5.10
CA THR A 118 -5.63 14.40 6.54
C THR A 118 -5.88 13.12 7.35
N ASP A 119 -5.29 13.04 8.53
CA ASP A 119 -5.40 11.93 9.48
C ASP A 119 -5.19 12.47 10.90
N ASP A 120 -5.69 11.72 11.88
CA ASP A 120 -5.44 11.92 13.31
C ASP A 120 -4.82 10.67 13.95
N GLY A 121 -4.16 9.85 13.11
CA GLY A 121 -3.53 8.61 13.53
C GLY A 121 -4.55 7.60 14.02
N CYS A 122 -4.28 6.93 15.14
CA CYS A 122 -5.24 6.01 15.76
C CYS A 122 -6.27 6.73 16.67
N SER A 123 -6.49 8.03 16.44
CA SER A 123 -7.44 8.91 17.13
C SER A 123 -7.28 8.88 18.66
N ASN A 124 -8.22 8.26 19.38
CA ASN A 124 -8.22 8.16 20.84
C ASN A 124 -7.41 6.95 21.35
N SER A 125 -6.86 6.14 20.45
CA SER A 125 -6.05 4.99 20.79
C SER A 125 -4.56 5.28 20.53
N PRO A 126 -3.63 4.63 21.26
CA PRO A 126 -2.21 4.79 20.99
C PRO A 126 -1.83 4.42 19.55
N ASP A 127 -0.98 5.22 18.90
CA ASP A 127 -0.43 4.89 17.57
C ASP A 127 0.46 3.64 17.56
N ALA A 128 1.05 3.34 18.73
CA ALA A 128 1.97 2.23 18.91
C ALA A 128 1.62 1.41 20.16
N PRO A 129 0.50 0.65 20.17
CA PRO A 129 0.10 -0.14 21.34
C PRO A 129 1.17 -1.17 21.68
N ALA A 130 1.70 -1.11 22.91
CA ALA A 130 2.80 -1.97 23.37
C ALA A 130 4.04 -1.95 22.46
N GLY A 131 4.25 -0.89 21.67
CA GLY A 131 5.36 -0.75 20.72
C GLY A 131 5.10 -1.33 19.32
N TYR A 132 3.91 -1.88 19.04
CA TYR A 132 3.54 -2.33 17.69
C TYR A 132 3.14 -1.15 16.82
N ASN A 133 3.77 -0.93 15.67
CA ASN A 133 3.55 0.27 14.85
C ASN A 133 2.22 0.22 14.08
N PHE A 134 1.11 0.70 14.66
CA PHE A 134 -0.22 0.68 14.05
C PHE A 134 -0.52 1.93 13.24
N LEU A 135 0.25 3.00 13.43
CA LEU A 135 0.05 4.30 12.77
C LEU A 135 -0.16 4.19 11.24
N PRO A 136 0.66 3.47 10.45
CA PRO A 136 0.39 3.34 9.01
C PRO A 136 -0.99 2.78 8.67
N SER A 137 -1.45 1.80 9.43
CA SER A 137 -2.77 1.18 9.23
C SER A 137 -3.88 2.16 9.56
N CYS A 138 -3.76 2.90 10.67
CA CYS A 138 -4.71 3.93 11.07
C CYS A 138 -4.77 5.07 10.04
N GLN A 139 -3.62 5.50 9.50
CA GLN A 139 -3.57 6.52 8.46
C GLN A 139 -4.31 6.12 7.17
N ARG A 140 -4.23 4.84 6.79
CA ARG A 140 -4.98 4.32 5.64
C ARG A 140 -6.48 4.16 5.94
N HIS A 141 -6.81 3.79 7.17
CA HIS A 141 -8.19 3.72 7.64
C HIS A 141 -8.88 5.10 7.59
N ASP A 142 -8.21 6.13 8.13
CA ASP A 142 -8.64 7.53 8.08
C ASP A 142 -8.84 8.02 6.65
N PHE A 143 -7.87 7.74 5.77
CA PHE A 143 -7.97 8.07 4.36
C PHE A 143 -9.26 7.48 3.75
N GLY A 144 -9.57 6.22 4.07
CA GLY A 144 -10.81 5.59 3.60
C GLY A 144 -12.05 6.27 4.14
N TYR A 145 -12.12 6.50 5.45
CA TYR A 145 -13.27 7.13 6.10
C TYR A 145 -13.54 8.53 5.56
N ARG A 146 -12.52 9.39 5.53
CA ARG A 146 -12.66 10.79 5.13
C ARG A 146 -13.04 10.90 3.65
N ASN A 147 -12.39 10.14 2.78
CA ASN A 147 -12.69 10.20 1.34
C ASN A 147 -14.06 9.60 1.01
N TYR A 148 -14.44 8.46 1.59
CA TYR A 148 -15.77 7.89 1.34
C TYR A 148 -16.89 8.80 1.87
N LYS A 149 -16.68 9.49 3.01
CA LYS A 149 -17.62 10.51 3.53
C LYS A 149 -17.71 11.70 2.57
N LYS A 150 -16.58 12.27 2.15
CA LYS A 150 -16.50 13.37 1.16
C LYS A 150 -17.15 13.02 -0.18
N GLN A 151 -17.03 11.76 -0.61
CA GLN A 151 -17.56 11.25 -1.87
C GLN A 151 -19.03 10.78 -1.79
N GLY A 152 -19.69 10.95 -0.63
CA GLY A 152 -21.11 10.60 -0.46
C GLY A 152 -21.41 9.10 -0.54
N ARG A 153 -20.41 8.24 -0.28
CA ARG A 153 -20.52 6.77 -0.40
C ARG A 153 -20.13 6.02 0.86
N PHE A 154 -20.17 6.68 2.02
CA PHE A 154 -19.89 6.07 3.33
C PHE A 154 -21.10 5.30 3.88
N THR A 155 -21.47 4.21 3.21
CA THR A 155 -22.51 3.27 3.65
C THR A 155 -21.95 2.25 4.64
N ASP A 156 -22.80 1.55 5.39
CA ASP A 156 -22.36 0.50 6.33
C ASP A 156 -21.55 -0.61 5.64
N ALA A 157 -21.93 -0.99 4.42
CA ALA A 157 -21.21 -1.99 3.63
C ALA A 157 -19.80 -1.50 3.24
N ASN A 158 -19.69 -0.23 2.82
CA ASN A 158 -18.40 0.36 2.48
C ASN A 158 -17.53 0.60 3.72
N ARG A 159 -18.13 1.03 4.83
CA ARG A 159 -17.46 1.14 6.12
C ARG A 159 -16.90 -0.22 6.56
N LEU A 160 -17.69 -1.29 6.50
CA LEU A 160 -17.23 -2.64 6.79
C LEU A 160 -16.05 -3.05 5.88
N ARG A 161 -16.09 -2.71 4.59
CA ARG A 161 -14.99 -2.98 3.67
C ARG A 161 -13.71 -2.25 4.05
N ILE A 162 -13.81 -0.98 4.48
CA ILE A 162 -12.67 -0.20 4.98
C ILE A 162 -12.13 -0.77 6.30
N ASP A 163 -13.00 -1.13 7.24
CA ASP A 163 -12.60 -1.71 8.53
C ASP A 163 -11.92 -3.07 8.36
N ASN A 164 -12.38 -3.90 7.42
CA ASN A 164 -11.73 -5.17 7.08
C ASN A 164 -10.33 -4.95 6.46
N ASN A 165 -10.18 -3.93 5.61
CA ASN A 165 -8.88 -3.55 5.07
C ASN A 165 -7.91 -3.10 6.17
N PHE A 166 -8.41 -2.29 7.12
CA PHE A 166 -7.65 -1.88 8.29
C PHE A 166 -7.18 -3.09 9.13
N LYS A 167 -8.06 -4.05 9.41
CA LYS A 167 -7.66 -5.29 10.09
C LYS A 167 -6.58 -6.05 9.32
N SER A 168 -6.71 -6.14 7.99
CA SER A 168 -5.71 -6.77 7.15
C SER A 168 -4.35 -6.08 7.26
N ASP A 169 -4.32 -4.74 7.32
CA ASP A 169 -3.08 -3.97 7.44
C ASP A 169 -2.39 -4.15 8.77
N LEU A 170 -3.18 -4.14 9.85
CA LEU A 170 -2.68 -4.46 11.18
C LEU A 170 -2.09 -5.87 11.23
N TYR A 171 -2.76 -6.85 10.62
CA TYR A 171 -2.27 -8.22 10.56
C TYR A 171 -0.98 -8.36 9.74
N ASN A 172 -0.89 -7.64 8.62
CA ASN A 172 0.32 -7.59 7.80
C ASN A 172 1.48 -6.97 8.56
N GLN A 173 1.24 -5.91 9.34
CA GLN A 173 2.23 -5.34 10.24
C GLN A 173 2.64 -6.36 11.31
N CYS A 174 1.69 -7.08 11.90
CA CYS A 174 1.98 -8.09 12.90
C CYS A 174 2.86 -9.24 12.38
N ALA A 175 2.70 -9.63 11.12
CA ALA A 175 3.50 -10.67 10.48
C ALA A 175 4.98 -10.29 10.30
N THR A 176 5.37 -9.04 10.57
CA THR A 176 6.78 -8.60 10.54
C THR A 176 7.54 -8.91 11.84
N TYR A 177 6.83 -9.26 12.91
CA TYR A 177 7.45 -9.59 14.20
C TYR A 177 7.72 -11.10 14.33
N ASN A 178 8.52 -11.50 15.34
CA ASN A 178 8.69 -12.92 15.67
C ASN A 178 7.36 -13.55 16.10
N ALA A 179 7.26 -14.88 16.04
CA ALA A 179 6.00 -15.61 16.27
C ALA A 179 5.30 -15.28 17.60
N ALA A 180 6.05 -15.09 18.70
CA ALA A 180 5.46 -14.75 19.99
C ALA A 180 4.89 -13.32 19.98
N SER A 181 5.64 -12.37 19.45
CA SER A 181 5.21 -10.97 19.29
C SER A 181 4.06 -10.82 18.28
N GLU A 182 4.04 -11.63 17.22
CA GLU A 182 2.97 -11.63 16.22
C GLU A 182 1.61 -11.99 16.85
N VAL A 183 1.57 -13.01 17.70
CA VAL A 183 0.34 -13.42 18.42
C VAL A 183 -0.18 -12.27 19.29
N ALA A 184 0.70 -11.65 20.07
CA ALA A 184 0.33 -10.52 20.93
C ALA A 184 -0.14 -9.32 20.09
N CYS A 185 0.59 -8.99 19.01
CA CYS A 185 0.23 -7.94 18.07
C CYS A 185 -1.15 -8.15 17.46
N LYS A 186 -1.46 -9.38 17.01
CA LYS A 186 -2.78 -9.75 16.46
C LYS A 186 -3.89 -9.61 17.51
N GLY A 187 -3.60 -9.83 18.78
CA GLY A 187 -4.49 -9.52 19.90
C GLY A 187 -4.89 -8.05 19.93
N PHE A 188 -3.91 -7.14 19.93
CA PHE A 188 -4.17 -5.70 19.82
C PHE A 188 -4.91 -5.34 18.52
N ALA A 189 -4.53 -5.95 17.39
CA ALA A 189 -5.18 -5.70 16.11
C ALA A 189 -6.68 -6.03 16.14
N ASN A 190 -7.07 -7.12 16.80
CA ASN A 190 -8.48 -7.47 16.98
C ASN A 190 -9.23 -6.43 17.82
N THR A 191 -8.64 -5.96 18.92
CA THR A 191 -9.24 -4.91 19.75
C THR A 191 -9.47 -3.61 18.97
N TYR A 192 -8.49 -3.20 18.14
CA TYR A 192 -8.62 -2.00 17.30
C TYR A 192 -9.73 -2.16 16.26
N TYR A 193 -9.78 -3.32 15.60
CA TYR A 193 -10.85 -3.64 14.66
C TYR A 193 -12.23 -3.62 15.33
N GLU A 194 -12.39 -4.26 16.47
CA GLU A 194 -13.65 -4.30 17.22
C GLU A 194 -14.09 -2.90 17.66
N ALA A 195 -13.16 -2.06 18.10
CA ALA A 195 -13.43 -0.67 18.46
C ALA A 195 -13.95 0.15 17.27
N VAL A 196 -13.29 0.09 16.10
CA VAL A 196 -13.78 0.83 14.91
C VAL A 196 -15.12 0.28 14.41
N ARG A 197 -15.39 -1.02 14.56
CA ARG A 197 -16.70 -1.61 14.24
C ARG A 197 -17.81 -1.12 15.18
N ALA A 198 -17.52 -1.01 16.47
CA ALA A 198 -18.48 -0.53 17.46
C ALA A 198 -18.74 0.98 17.36
N PHE A 199 -17.68 1.80 17.18
CA PHE A 199 -17.77 3.25 17.39
C PHE A 199 -17.48 4.11 16.16
N GLY A 200 -16.90 3.57 15.08
CA GLY A 200 -16.46 4.37 13.92
C GLY A 200 -17.58 5.00 13.07
N GLY A 201 -18.84 4.68 13.34
CA GLY A 201 -20.00 5.24 12.64
C GLY A 201 -20.83 6.22 13.47
N LEU A 202 -20.38 6.51 14.70
CA LEU A 202 -21.01 7.48 15.60
C LEU A 202 -20.60 8.92 15.27
#